data_AF-A0A6A0IP51-F1
#
_entry.id   AF-A0A6A0IP51-F1
#
_cell.length_a   1.000
_cell.length_b   1.000
_cell.length_c   1.000
_cell.angle_alpha   90.00
_cell.angle_beta   90.00
_cell.angle_gamma   90.00
#
_symmetry.space_group_name_H-M   'P 1'
#
loop_
_entity.id
_entity.type
_entity.pdbx_description
1 polymer ?
#
loop_
_entity_poly.entity_id
_entity_poly.type
_entity_poly.pdbx_seq_one_letter_code
_entity_poly.pdbx_strand_id
1 'polypeptide(L)'
;MRVSPAGPGAFTVEFETAEELRAEHASNLSAGGLRLSGASKLALFSTLSVTLRAPGGRAATVRATVVGQLPDGVALAVEGSPEKLMEALLPAGGEAPAGGEPQAEELAEAEEAVDVERAGSLWDRIRALSRTEKLLLAPKADRSERVLLLQDNDPQVLYALLKNPRITLDEVYRVAKSSFLSYQVAELILKTSHWIANQDVRVALVHNPKTPPAFALRLLPTLPESELRVIARGAATSMALKTAALNRLQGFTG
;
A
#
# COMPACT_ATOMS: atom_id res chain seq x y z
N MET A 1 -22.01 6.78 24.07
CA MET A 1 -20.94 7.77 23.83
C MET A 1 -21.33 9.14 24.37
N ARG A 2 -20.54 9.72 25.26
CA ARG A 2 -20.74 11.08 25.79
C ARG A 2 -19.65 12.02 25.28
N VAL A 3 -20.06 13.18 24.77
CA VAL A 3 -19.13 14.23 24.33
C VAL A 3 -19.22 15.39 25.31
N SER A 4 -18.09 15.81 25.87
CA SER A 4 -18.00 16.97 26.76
C SER A 4 -16.97 17.99 26.24
N PRO A 5 -17.29 19.30 26.28
CA PRO A 5 -16.32 20.33 25.91
C PRO A 5 -15.21 20.39 26.98
N ALA A 6 -13.95 20.34 26.53
CA ALA A 6 -12.77 20.43 27.39
C ALA A 6 -12.05 21.79 27.29
N GLY A 7 -12.55 22.70 26.44
CA GLY A 7 -12.03 24.06 26.23
C GLY A 7 -12.37 24.59 24.82
N PRO A 8 -11.94 25.82 24.47
CA PRO A 8 -12.11 26.35 23.12
C PRO A 8 -11.32 25.49 22.12
N GLY A 9 -12.02 24.78 21.24
CA GLY A 9 -11.41 23.89 20.24
C GLY A 9 -10.96 22.51 20.75
N ALA A 10 -11.32 22.15 21.99
CA ALA A 10 -10.96 20.88 22.61
C ALA A 10 -12.19 20.11 23.10
N PHE A 11 -12.29 18.83 22.74
CA PHE A 11 -13.44 17.97 23.06
C PHE A 11 -12.97 16.65 23.67
N THR A 12 -13.67 16.17 24.70
CA THR A 12 -13.47 14.82 25.25
C THR A 12 -14.64 13.93 24.83
N VAL A 13 -14.32 12.76 24.30
CA VAL A 13 -15.30 11.73 23.93
C VAL A 13 -15.09 10.51 24.82
N GLU A 14 -16.09 10.20 25.62
CA GLU A 14 -16.08 9.07 26.55
C GLU A 14 -17.01 7.97 26.05
N PHE A 15 -16.47 6.74 26.02
CA PHE A 15 -17.20 5.54 25.64
C PHE A 15 -17.53 4.75 26.91
N GLU A 16 -18.81 4.43 27.11
CA GLU A 16 -19.29 3.79 28.34
C GLU A 16 -18.94 2.29 28.37
N THR A 17 -18.83 1.64 27.21
CA THR A 17 -18.47 0.22 27.10
C THR A 17 -17.51 -0.04 25.92
N ALA A 18 -16.74 -1.13 26.02
CA ALA A 18 -15.81 -1.53 24.97
C ALA A 18 -16.54 -2.00 23.68
N GLU A 19 -17.78 -2.47 23.79
CA GLU A 19 -18.62 -2.84 22.66
C GLU A 19 -19.14 -1.62 21.90
N GLU A 20 -19.49 -0.54 22.60
CA GLU A 20 -19.90 0.73 22.00
C GLU A 20 -18.73 1.40 21.25
N LEU A 21 -17.51 1.32 21.81
CA LEU A 21 -16.28 1.76 21.15
C LEU A 21 -15.99 0.95 19.87
N ARG A 22 -16.21 -0.37 19.90
CA ARG A 22 -16.04 -1.24 18.73
C ARG A 22 -17.09 -0.99 17.64
N ALA A 23 -18.34 -0.72 18.01
CA ALA A 23 -19.41 -0.39 17.08
C ALA A 23 -19.20 0.97 16.39
N GLU A 24 -18.75 1.99 17.13
CA GLU A 24 -18.38 3.29 16.57
C GLU A 24 -17.10 3.17 15.70
N HIS A 25 -16.19 2.28 16.08
CA HIS A 25 -14.98 1.99 15.29
C HIS A 25 -15.30 1.34 13.95
N ALA A 26 -16.18 0.33 13.96
CA ALA A 26 -16.61 -0.37 12.75
C ALA A 26 -17.38 0.53 11.78
N SER A 27 -18.17 1.47 12.32
CA SER A 27 -19.05 2.33 11.51
C SER A 27 -18.38 3.62 11.02
N ASN A 28 -17.53 4.27 11.83
CA ASN A 28 -17.04 5.62 11.54
C ASN A 28 -15.51 5.77 11.63
N LEU A 29 -14.85 5.23 12.66
CA LEU A 29 -13.39 5.41 12.82
C LEU A 29 -12.54 4.59 11.83
N SER A 30 -13.08 3.48 11.29
CA SER A 30 -12.40 2.66 10.27
C SER A 30 -12.11 3.45 8.97
N ALA A 31 -12.88 4.51 8.71
CA ALA A 31 -12.66 5.46 7.62
C ALA A 31 -11.94 6.75 8.06
N GLY A 32 -11.45 6.81 9.31
CA GLY A 32 -10.84 8.00 9.91
C GLY A 32 -11.85 9.06 10.36
N GLY A 33 -13.15 8.72 10.40
CA GLY A 33 -14.24 9.61 10.76
C GLY A 33 -14.61 9.54 12.25
N LEU A 34 -14.71 10.67 12.93
CA LEU A 34 -15.30 10.75 14.27
C LEU A 34 -16.49 11.70 14.24
N ARG A 35 -17.67 11.24 14.66
CA ARG A 35 -18.85 12.09 14.79
C ARG A 35 -18.84 12.77 16.15
N LEU A 36 -18.87 14.11 16.17
CA LEU A 36 -19.14 14.87 17.40
C LEU A 36 -20.61 15.29 17.45
N SER A 37 -21.37 14.67 18.34
CA SER A 37 -22.76 15.04 18.64
C SER A 37 -22.80 16.27 19.56
N GLY A 38 -23.63 17.27 19.25
CA GLY A 38 -23.84 18.46 20.10
C GLY A 38 -22.91 19.66 19.84
N ALA A 39 -21.98 19.58 18.89
CA ALA A 39 -21.03 20.66 18.56
C ALA A 39 -21.37 21.38 17.23
N SER A 40 -22.64 21.69 16.99
CA SER A 40 -23.17 22.15 15.68
C SER A 40 -22.68 23.51 15.17
N LYS A 41 -21.89 24.27 15.95
CA LYS A 41 -21.37 25.60 15.57
C LYS A 41 -19.88 25.63 15.18
N LEU A 42 -19.24 24.47 14.99
CA LEU A 42 -17.84 24.42 14.59
C LEU A 42 -17.66 24.75 13.10
N ALA A 43 -16.66 25.57 12.80
CA ALA A 43 -16.35 25.97 11.42
C ALA A 43 -15.78 24.78 10.63
N LEU A 44 -16.22 24.61 9.38
CA LEU A 44 -15.66 23.61 8.46
C LEU A 44 -14.15 23.85 8.28
N PHE A 45 -13.39 22.77 8.19
CA PHE A 45 -11.93 22.74 8.10
C PHE A 45 -11.17 23.30 9.30
N SER A 46 -11.85 23.57 10.42
CA SER A 46 -11.16 23.90 11.67
C SER A 46 -10.50 22.66 12.27
N THR A 47 -9.26 22.83 12.73
CA THR A 47 -8.51 21.80 13.44
C THR A 47 -8.82 21.87 14.93
N LEU A 48 -9.12 20.72 15.50
CA LEU A 48 -9.53 20.55 16.89
C LEU A 48 -8.65 19.48 17.55
N SER A 49 -8.56 19.55 18.88
CA SER A 49 -7.94 18.49 19.68
C SER A 49 -9.02 17.65 20.33
N VAL A 50 -9.02 16.35 20.06
CA VAL A 50 -10.03 15.41 20.57
C VAL A 50 -9.36 14.38 21.47
N THR A 51 -9.81 14.28 22.71
CA THR A 51 -9.35 13.26 23.66
C THR A 51 -10.36 12.13 23.72
N LEU A 52 -9.98 10.94 23.27
CA LEU A 52 -10.77 9.71 23.34
C LEU A 52 -10.45 9.00 24.66
N ARG A 53 -11.46 8.70 25.49
CA ARG A 53 -11.30 7.93 26.73
C ARG A 53 -11.97 6.57 26.62
N ALA A 54 -11.22 5.50 26.90
CA ALA A 54 -11.73 4.13 26.91
C ALA A 54 -12.18 3.70 28.32
N PRO A 55 -13.08 2.71 28.44
CA PRO A 55 -13.46 2.12 29.72
C PRO A 55 -12.23 1.40 30.32
N GLY A 56 -11.76 1.91 31.46
CA GLY A 56 -10.48 1.52 32.06
C GLY A 56 -9.54 2.69 32.37
N GLY A 57 -9.94 3.93 32.07
CA GLY A 57 -9.23 5.16 32.48
C GLY A 57 -8.11 5.61 31.53
N ARG A 58 -7.85 4.87 30.46
CA ARG A 58 -6.90 5.24 29.41
C ARG A 58 -7.49 6.29 28.47
N ALA A 59 -6.68 7.28 28.12
CA ALA A 59 -7.06 8.40 27.26
C ALA A 59 -6.01 8.65 26.18
N ALA A 60 -6.44 8.88 24.95
CA ALA A 60 -5.57 9.24 23.83
C ALA A 60 -6.05 10.56 23.21
N THR A 61 -5.16 11.53 23.07
CA THR A 61 -5.47 12.82 22.44
C THR A 61 -4.97 12.85 21.01
N VAL A 62 -5.85 13.22 20.10
CA VAL A 62 -5.61 13.24 18.66
C VAL A 62 -6.09 14.53 18.03
N ARG A 63 -5.41 14.95 16.96
CA ARG A 63 -5.88 16.09 16.16
C ARG A 63 -6.91 15.61 15.17
N ALA A 64 -7.94 16.42 14.98
CA ALA A 64 -9.00 16.12 14.03
C ALA A 64 -9.46 17.39 13.32
N THR A 65 -9.84 17.28 12.06
CA THR A 65 -10.29 18.39 11.23
C THR A 65 -11.76 18.23 10.91
N VAL A 66 -12.54 19.30 11.04
CA VAL A 66 -13.96 19.30 10.67
C VAL A 66 -14.10 19.12 9.15
N VAL A 67 -14.71 18.04 8.71
CA VAL A 67 -14.87 17.72 7.28
C VAL A 67 -16.32 17.76 6.79
N GLY A 68 -17.30 17.83 7.70
CA GLY A 68 -18.71 17.93 7.31
C GLY A 68 -19.62 18.35 8.46
N GLN A 69 -20.72 19.02 8.13
CA GLN A 69 -21.78 19.36 9.08
C GLN A 69 -22.91 18.34 8.95
N LEU A 70 -23.44 17.88 10.09
CA LEU A 70 -24.59 16.98 10.17
C LEU A 70 -25.74 17.68 10.89
N PRO A 71 -27.00 17.26 10.69
CA PRO A 71 -28.17 17.85 11.34
C PRO A 71 -28.04 17.96 12.87
N ASP A 72 -27.39 16.97 13.51
CA ASP A 72 -27.23 16.90 14.98
C ASP A 72 -25.76 16.91 15.44
N GLY A 73 -24.82 17.32 14.58
CA GLY A 73 -23.40 17.26 14.93
C GLY A 73 -22.44 17.58 13.79
N VAL A 74 -21.20 17.09 13.92
CA VAL A 74 -20.12 17.40 12.99
C VAL A 74 -19.30 16.14 12.73
N ALA A 75 -18.91 15.93 11.47
CA ALA A 75 -17.98 14.89 11.08
C ALA A 75 -16.55 15.42 11.13
N LEU A 76 -15.68 14.70 11.82
CA LEU A 76 -14.26 15.01 11.93
C LEU A 76 -13.44 13.95 11.21
N ALA A 77 -12.38 14.37 10.51
CA ALA A 77 -11.32 13.48 10.05
C ALA A 77 -10.17 13.50 11.06
N VAL A 78 -9.85 12.35 11.66
CA VAL A 78 -8.78 12.22 12.66
C VAL A 78 -7.43 12.02 11.98
N GLU A 79 -6.43 12.82 12.35
CA GLU A 79 -5.06 12.68 11.87
C GLU A 79 -4.30 11.62 12.70
N GLY A 80 -3.85 10.55 12.05
CA GLY A 80 -2.96 9.55 12.66
C GLY A 80 -3.23 8.13 12.18
N SER A 81 -2.32 7.21 12.51
CA SER A 81 -2.50 5.78 12.25
C SER A 81 -3.53 5.21 13.23
N PRO A 82 -4.67 4.66 12.75
CA PRO A 82 -5.71 4.11 13.63
C PRO A 82 -5.19 2.95 14.50
N GLU A 83 -4.20 2.21 14.01
CA GLU A 83 -3.50 1.14 14.74
C GLU A 83 -2.83 1.64 16.04
N LYS A 84 -2.14 2.79 16.01
CA LYS A 84 -1.45 3.37 17.18
C LYS A 84 -2.42 3.93 18.23
N LEU A 85 -3.56 4.43 17.75
CA LEU A 85 -4.67 4.86 18.62
C LEU A 85 -5.27 3.69 19.37
N MET A 86 -5.42 2.55 18.71
CA MET A 86 -5.98 1.33 19.30
C MET A 86 -5.03 0.71 20.33
N GLU A 87 -3.74 0.68 20.02
CA GLU A 87 -2.66 0.23 20.91
C GLU A 87 -2.60 1.06 22.21
N ALA A 88 -2.82 2.37 22.12
CA ALA A 88 -2.88 3.24 23.30
C ALA A 88 -4.11 2.99 24.20
N LEU A 89 -5.16 2.36 23.67
CA LEU A 89 -6.46 2.21 24.34
C LEU A 89 -6.74 0.80 24.89
N LEU A 90 -6.04 -0.27 24.45
CA LEU A 90 -6.29 -1.66 24.89
C LEU A 90 -5.08 -2.31 25.61
N PRO A 91 -5.27 -3.10 26.68
CA PRO A 91 -4.16 -3.76 27.37
C PRO A 91 -3.72 -5.04 26.66
N ALA A 92 -2.40 -5.18 26.44
CA ALA A 92 -1.78 -6.45 26.07
C ALA A 92 -1.55 -7.29 27.35
N GLY A 93 -2.14 -8.48 27.44
CA GLY A 93 -1.75 -9.47 28.46
C GLY A 93 -2.83 -10.47 28.85
N GLY A 94 -2.58 -11.75 28.53
CA GLY A 94 -3.30 -12.92 29.03
C GLY A 94 -2.84 -14.22 28.33
N GLU A 95 -1.80 -14.87 28.88
CA GLU A 95 -1.30 -16.26 28.64
C GLU A 95 -2.41 -17.33 28.74
N ALA A 96 -2.40 -18.58 28.25
CA ALA A 96 -1.56 -19.57 27.52
C ALA A 96 -2.51 -20.81 27.24
N PRO A 97 -2.15 -22.02 26.73
CA PRO A 97 -0.87 -22.56 26.28
C PRO A 97 -0.87 -23.28 24.90
N ALA A 98 0.34 -23.68 24.50
CA ALA A 98 0.76 -24.61 23.45
C ALA A 98 -0.29 -25.51 22.76
N GLY A 99 -0.35 -25.41 21.43
CA GLY A 99 -0.80 -26.48 20.54
C GLY A 99 -1.80 -26.01 19.48
N GLY A 100 -1.32 -25.84 18.25
CA GLY A 100 -2.16 -25.72 17.04
C GLY A 100 -2.23 -24.31 16.46
N GLU A 101 -1.51 -24.10 15.36
CA GLU A 101 -1.84 -23.06 14.36
C GLU A 101 -3.25 -23.38 13.82
N PRO A 102 -4.25 -22.50 14.02
CA PRO A 102 -4.89 -21.82 12.87
C PRO A 102 -5.68 -20.54 13.24
N GLN A 103 -5.06 -19.35 13.36
CA GLN A 103 -5.81 -18.09 13.59
C GLN A 103 -5.30 -16.85 12.82
N ALA A 104 -4.17 -16.93 12.11
CA ALA A 104 -3.73 -15.89 11.18
C ALA A 104 -4.47 -15.94 9.84
N GLU A 105 -5.04 -17.09 9.50
CA GLU A 105 -5.76 -17.33 8.26
C GLU A 105 -7.17 -16.72 8.31
N GLU A 106 -7.89 -16.82 9.42
CA GLU A 106 -9.32 -16.43 9.52
C GLU A 106 -9.56 -14.89 9.54
N LEU A 107 -8.60 -14.11 10.05
CA LEU A 107 -8.64 -12.63 10.04
C LEU A 107 -8.15 -12.06 8.71
N ALA A 108 -7.14 -12.68 8.09
CA ALA A 108 -6.72 -12.37 6.74
C ALA A 108 -7.81 -12.73 5.73
N GLU A 109 -8.52 -13.84 5.92
CA GLU A 109 -9.67 -14.25 5.11
C GLU A 109 -10.86 -13.30 5.25
N ALA A 110 -11.08 -12.68 6.42
CA ALA A 110 -12.16 -11.71 6.62
C ALA A 110 -11.85 -10.32 6.00
N GLU A 111 -10.61 -9.83 6.10
CA GLU A 111 -10.17 -8.63 5.38
C GLU A 111 -10.07 -8.90 3.87
N GLU A 112 -9.52 -10.04 3.45
CA GLU A 112 -9.50 -10.47 2.05
C GLU A 112 -10.93 -10.64 1.53
N ALA A 113 -11.88 -11.22 2.26
CA ALA A 113 -13.25 -11.40 1.75
C ALA A 113 -13.96 -10.06 1.44
N VAL A 114 -13.82 -9.05 2.31
CA VAL A 114 -14.42 -7.73 2.10
C VAL A 114 -13.68 -6.95 1.00
N ASP A 115 -12.35 -7.03 0.94
CA ASP A 115 -11.58 -6.46 -0.16
C ASP A 115 -11.82 -7.21 -1.48
N VAL A 116 -12.12 -8.52 -1.46
CA VAL A 116 -12.44 -9.34 -2.63
C VAL A 116 -13.81 -9.00 -3.19
N GLU A 117 -14.82 -8.72 -2.35
CA GLU A 117 -16.14 -8.27 -2.84
C GLU A 117 -16.09 -6.86 -3.44
N ARG A 118 -15.41 -5.90 -2.78
CA ARG A 118 -15.19 -4.56 -3.36
C ARG A 118 -14.27 -4.63 -4.58
N ALA A 119 -13.25 -5.49 -4.54
CA ALA A 119 -12.38 -5.74 -5.68
C ALA A 119 -13.15 -6.40 -6.82
N GLY A 120 -14.15 -7.25 -6.59
CA GLY A 120 -14.98 -7.81 -7.65
C GLY A 120 -15.69 -6.72 -8.45
N SER A 121 -16.39 -5.82 -7.77
CA SER A 121 -17.05 -4.66 -8.41
C SER A 121 -16.05 -3.69 -9.06
N LEU A 122 -14.91 -3.45 -8.40
CA LEU A 122 -13.84 -2.57 -8.92
C LEU A 122 -13.09 -3.21 -10.10
N TRP A 123 -12.93 -4.52 -10.11
CA TRP A 123 -12.26 -5.31 -11.15
C TRP A 123 -13.12 -5.45 -12.38
N ASP A 124 -14.42 -5.72 -12.22
CA ASP A 124 -15.39 -5.67 -13.32
C ASP A 124 -15.40 -4.27 -13.95
N ARG A 125 -15.41 -3.22 -13.13
CA ARG A 125 -15.30 -1.84 -13.60
C ARG A 125 -14.01 -1.60 -14.37
N ILE A 126 -12.84 -1.92 -13.81
CA ILE A 126 -11.54 -1.67 -14.46
C ILE A 126 -11.39 -2.48 -15.75
N ARG A 127 -11.93 -3.70 -15.81
CA ARG A 127 -11.93 -4.52 -17.02
C ARG A 127 -12.89 -4.00 -18.09
N ALA A 128 -14.01 -3.41 -17.69
CA ALA A 128 -14.94 -2.76 -18.59
C ALA A 128 -14.39 -1.44 -19.17
N LEU A 129 -13.40 -0.82 -18.53
CA LEU A 129 -12.75 0.39 -19.06
C LEU A 129 -12.07 0.10 -20.41
N SER A 130 -12.29 1.02 -21.35
CA SER A 130 -11.54 1.06 -22.59
C SER A 130 -10.05 1.31 -22.33
N ARG A 131 -9.22 0.97 -23.31
CA ARG A 131 -7.78 1.26 -23.29
C ARG A 131 -7.49 2.73 -22.95
N THR A 132 -8.22 3.66 -23.57
CA THR A 132 -8.04 5.10 -23.35
C THR A 132 -8.37 5.50 -21.92
N GLU A 133 -9.44 4.97 -21.34
CA GLU A 133 -9.81 5.25 -19.96
C GLU A 133 -8.80 4.68 -18.96
N LYS A 134 -8.27 3.47 -19.22
CA LYS A 134 -7.19 2.91 -18.41
C LYS A 134 -5.93 3.77 -18.44
N LEU A 135 -5.55 4.28 -19.61
CA LEU A 135 -4.41 5.19 -19.77
C LEU A 135 -4.60 6.51 -19.00
N LEU A 136 -5.83 7.03 -18.94
CA LEU A 136 -6.17 8.24 -18.18
C LEU A 136 -6.26 7.98 -16.67
N LEU A 137 -6.65 6.76 -16.26
CA LEU A 137 -6.77 6.36 -14.87
C LEU A 137 -5.39 6.08 -14.23
N ALA A 138 -4.52 5.35 -14.92
CA ALA A 138 -3.27 4.82 -14.34
C ALA A 138 -2.39 5.86 -13.59
N PRO A 139 -2.19 7.10 -14.10
CA PRO A 139 -1.36 8.09 -13.41
C PRO A 139 -1.97 8.63 -12.10
N LYS A 140 -3.29 8.51 -11.92
CA LYS A 140 -4.05 9.00 -10.75
C LYS A 140 -4.68 7.88 -9.93
N ALA A 141 -4.42 6.63 -10.30
CA ALA A 141 -5.00 5.45 -9.69
C ALA A 141 -4.66 5.32 -8.20
N ASP A 142 -5.68 4.99 -7.40
CA ASP A 142 -5.53 4.67 -5.99
C ASP A 142 -4.98 3.25 -5.81
N ARG A 143 -4.63 2.86 -4.57
CA ARG A 143 -3.92 1.60 -4.28
C ARG A 143 -4.63 0.39 -4.91
N SER A 144 -5.93 0.23 -4.69
CA SER A 144 -6.71 -0.89 -5.20
C SER A 144 -6.76 -0.91 -6.74
N GLU A 145 -6.88 0.25 -7.37
CA GLU A 145 -6.88 0.38 -8.84
C GLU A 145 -5.52 0.04 -9.45
N ARG A 146 -4.42 0.46 -8.81
CA ARG A 146 -3.05 0.13 -9.26
C ARG A 146 -2.78 -1.36 -9.23
N VAL A 147 -3.23 -2.06 -8.19
CA VAL A 147 -3.07 -3.52 -8.07
C VAL A 147 -3.71 -4.22 -9.28
N LEU A 148 -4.87 -3.75 -9.73
CA LEU A 148 -5.55 -4.34 -10.88
C LEU A 148 -4.92 -3.93 -12.22
N LEU A 149 -4.58 -2.65 -12.39
CA LEU A 149 -3.91 -2.14 -13.59
C LEU A 149 -2.52 -2.77 -13.82
N LEU A 150 -1.88 -3.25 -12.75
CA LEU A 150 -0.60 -3.95 -12.83
C LEU A 150 -0.70 -5.30 -13.53
N GLN A 151 -1.88 -5.93 -13.53
CA GLN A 151 -2.17 -7.17 -14.23
C GLN A 151 -2.58 -6.95 -15.69
N ASP A 152 -2.62 -5.69 -16.15
CA ASP A 152 -3.04 -5.36 -17.51
C ASP A 152 -2.00 -5.85 -18.54
N ASN A 153 -2.49 -6.24 -19.72
CA ASN A 153 -1.68 -6.77 -20.81
C ASN A 153 -1.19 -5.70 -21.79
N ASP A 154 -1.66 -4.45 -21.67
CA ASP A 154 -1.21 -3.35 -22.52
C ASP A 154 0.06 -2.69 -21.94
N PRO A 155 1.21 -2.74 -22.64
CA PRO A 155 2.43 -2.09 -22.21
C PRO A 155 2.30 -0.57 -22.03
N GLN A 156 1.38 0.09 -22.74
CA GLN A 156 1.13 1.52 -22.59
C GLN A 156 0.41 1.84 -21.28
N VAL A 157 -0.48 0.95 -20.81
CA VAL A 157 -1.13 1.09 -19.50
C VAL A 157 -0.09 0.92 -18.39
N LEU A 158 0.78 -0.09 -18.49
CA LEU A 158 1.90 -0.28 -17.56
C LEU A 158 2.85 0.93 -17.55
N TYR A 159 3.15 1.49 -18.72
CA TYR A 159 3.95 2.71 -18.84
C TYR A 159 3.30 3.92 -18.18
N ALA A 160 1.99 4.11 -18.36
CA ALA A 160 1.24 5.18 -17.72
C ALA A 160 1.16 4.99 -16.19
N LEU A 161 1.04 3.74 -15.72
CA LEU A 161 1.02 3.38 -14.30
C LEU A 161 2.33 3.75 -13.60
N LEU A 162 3.48 3.54 -14.25
CA LEU A 162 4.79 3.94 -13.71
C LEU A 162 4.96 5.46 -13.53
N LYS A 163 4.11 6.28 -14.14
CA LYS A 163 4.12 7.74 -13.95
C LYS A 163 3.28 8.19 -12.75
N ASN A 164 2.61 7.28 -12.07
CA ASN A 164 1.84 7.60 -10.87
C ASN A 164 2.79 8.02 -9.73
N PRO A 165 2.60 9.19 -9.10
CA PRO A 165 3.50 9.67 -8.05
C PRO A 165 3.46 8.82 -6.77
N ARG A 166 2.45 7.96 -6.63
CA ARG A 166 2.28 7.03 -5.50
C ARG A 166 2.75 5.61 -5.82
N ILE A 167 3.44 5.40 -6.96
CA ILE A 167 3.99 4.10 -7.33
C ILE A 167 5.07 3.66 -6.34
N THR A 168 4.99 2.41 -5.91
CA THR A 168 5.92 1.80 -4.95
C THR A 168 6.99 0.96 -5.65
N LEU A 169 8.10 0.70 -4.97
CA LEU A 169 9.18 -0.16 -5.50
C LEU A 169 8.71 -1.58 -5.82
N ASP A 170 7.80 -2.12 -5.01
CA ASP A 170 7.21 -3.43 -5.20
C ASP A 170 6.33 -3.51 -6.47
N GLU A 171 5.56 -2.44 -6.75
CA GLU A 171 4.83 -2.33 -8.02
C GLU A 171 5.79 -2.20 -9.22
N VAL A 172 6.88 -1.43 -9.10
CA VAL A 172 7.91 -1.33 -10.16
C VAL A 172 8.58 -2.69 -10.41
N TYR A 173 8.89 -3.44 -9.36
CA TYR A 173 9.42 -4.80 -9.43
C TYR A 173 8.46 -5.74 -10.20
N ARG A 174 7.17 -5.68 -9.89
CA ARG A 174 6.14 -6.45 -10.62
C ARG A 174 6.07 -6.07 -12.10
N VAL A 175 6.13 -4.77 -12.44
CA VAL A 175 6.22 -4.34 -13.85
C VAL A 175 7.49 -4.88 -14.52
N ALA A 176 8.63 -4.83 -13.84
CA ALA A 176 9.91 -5.34 -14.37
C ALA A 176 9.87 -6.86 -14.68
N LYS A 177 9.04 -7.63 -13.96
CA LYS A 177 8.81 -9.07 -14.21
C LYS A 177 7.73 -9.36 -15.25
N SER A 178 6.97 -8.36 -15.69
CA SER A 178 5.82 -8.55 -16.57
C SER A 178 6.24 -9.13 -17.93
N SER A 179 5.47 -10.10 -18.43
CA SER A 179 5.61 -10.62 -19.81
C SER A 179 5.25 -9.57 -20.88
N PHE A 180 4.60 -8.49 -20.49
CA PHE A 180 4.20 -7.35 -21.34
C PHE A 180 5.16 -6.16 -21.23
N LEU A 181 6.35 -6.36 -20.63
CA LEU A 181 7.39 -5.35 -20.61
C LEU A 181 7.74 -4.90 -22.04
N SER A 182 7.77 -3.59 -22.28
CA SER A 182 8.21 -2.98 -23.54
C SER A 182 9.55 -2.26 -23.37
N TYR A 183 10.21 -1.94 -24.49
CA TYR A 183 11.43 -1.14 -24.48
C TYR A 183 11.27 0.17 -23.70
N GLN A 184 10.17 0.89 -23.92
CA GLN A 184 9.89 2.19 -23.29
C GLN A 184 9.68 2.05 -21.77
N VAL A 185 9.02 0.98 -21.34
CA VAL A 185 8.82 0.68 -19.91
C VAL A 185 10.15 0.32 -19.26
N ALA A 186 10.94 -0.58 -19.86
CA ALA A 186 12.26 -0.95 -19.35
C ALA A 186 13.22 0.24 -19.31
N GLU A 187 13.18 1.10 -20.32
CA GLU A 187 13.99 2.32 -20.40
C GLU A 187 13.60 3.33 -19.31
N LEU A 188 12.30 3.55 -19.10
CA LEU A 188 11.81 4.40 -18.01
C LEU A 188 12.29 3.87 -16.66
N ILE A 189 12.19 2.55 -16.44
CA ILE A 189 12.65 1.96 -15.18
C ILE A 189 14.15 2.22 -14.98
N LEU A 190 14.94 1.99 -16.03
CA LEU A 190 16.39 2.19 -16.02
C LEU A 190 16.85 3.63 -15.81
N LYS A 191 16.08 4.61 -16.30
CA LYS A 191 16.42 6.04 -16.18
C LYS A 191 16.10 6.58 -14.78
N THR A 192 15.26 5.90 -14.00
CA THR A 192 14.88 6.33 -12.66
C THR A 192 15.84 5.77 -11.61
N SER A 193 16.76 6.59 -11.13
CA SER A 193 17.84 6.19 -10.22
C SER A 193 17.35 5.50 -8.93
N HIS A 194 16.27 5.99 -8.32
CA HIS A 194 15.73 5.41 -7.09
C HIS A 194 15.20 3.97 -7.30
N TRP A 195 14.68 3.65 -8.48
CA TRP A 195 14.18 2.30 -8.77
C TRP A 195 15.34 1.33 -9.06
N ILE A 196 16.34 1.77 -9.82
CA ILE A 196 17.52 0.93 -10.12
C ILE A 196 18.43 0.75 -8.90
N ALA A 197 18.35 1.61 -7.89
CA ALA A 197 19.03 1.37 -6.61
C ALA A 197 18.57 0.07 -5.94
N ASN A 198 17.31 -0.34 -6.13
CA ASN A 198 16.78 -1.60 -5.63
C ASN A 198 17.34 -2.79 -6.44
N GLN A 199 17.97 -3.75 -5.74
CA GLN A 199 18.57 -4.93 -6.37
C GLN A 199 17.53 -5.82 -7.06
N ASP A 200 16.38 -6.03 -6.43
CA ASP A 200 15.33 -6.92 -6.94
C ASP A 200 14.78 -6.42 -8.27
N VAL A 201 14.67 -5.10 -8.45
CA VAL A 201 14.29 -4.48 -9.73
C VAL A 201 15.35 -4.76 -10.80
N ARG A 202 16.65 -4.64 -10.48
CA ARG A 202 17.73 -4.95 -11.43
C ARG A 202 17.73 -6.42 -11.83
N VAL A 203 17.60 -7.31 -10.85
CA VAL A 203 17.53 -8.77 -11.05
C VAL A 203 16.31 -9.12 -11.92
N ALA A 204 15.13 -8.57 -11.60
CA ALA A 204 13.92 -8.77 -12.38
C ALA A 204 14.08 -8.37 -13.85
N LEU A 205 14.68 -7.21 -14.12
CA LEU A 205 14.95 -6.77 -15.49
C LEU A 205 15.90 -7.71 -16.22
N VAL A 206 16.97 -8.17 -15.57
CA VAL A 206 17.97 -9.04 -16.21
C VAL A 206 17.40 -10.42 -16.57
N HIS A 207 16.53 -10.98 -15.71
CA HIS A 207 15.87 -12.26 -15.95
C HIS A 207 14.65 -12.18 -16.88
N ASN A 208 14.16 -10.98 -17.21
CA ASN A 208 13.02 -10.83 -18.10
C ASN A 208 13.44 -10.94 -19.59
N PRO A 209 12.87 -11.88 -20.37
CA PRO A 209 13.22 -12.07 -21.79
C PRO A 209 12.82 -10.89 -22.70
N LYS A 210 11.93 -10.01 -22.24
CA LYS A 210 11.54 -8.79 -22.96
C LYS A 210 12.49 -7.62 -22.71
N THR A 211 13.42 -7.74 -21.76
CA THR A 211 14.43 -6.72 -21.53
C THR A 211 15.43 -6.72 -22.69
N PRO A 212 15.67 -5.56 -23.32
CA PRO A 212 16.68 -5.44 -24.36
C PRO A 212 18.06 -5.94 -23.89
N PRO A 213 18.79 -6.73 -24.69
CA PRO A 213 20.09 -7.30 -24.27
C PRO A 213 21.10 -6.25 -23.78
N ALA A 214 21.14 -5.07 -24.43
CA ALA A 214 22.01 -3.97 -24.02
C ALA A 214 21.72 -3.48 -22.59
N PHE A 215 20.45 -3.50 -22.17
CA PHE A 215 20.02 -3.09 -20.83
C PHE A 215 20.42 -4.14 -19.80
N ALA A 216 20.19 -5.42 -20.11
CA ALA A 216 20.58 -6.54 -19.24
C ALA A 216 22.11 -6.58 -19.03
N LEU A 217 22.90 -6.41 -20.09
CA LEU A 217 24.36 -6.38 -20.01
C LEU A 217 24.88 -5.21 -19.17
N ARG A 218 24.21 -4.04 -19.24
CA ARG A 218 24.55 -2.87 -18.41
C ARG A 218 24.26 -3.09 -16.92
N LEU A 219 23.20 -3.84 -16.60
CA LEU A 219 22.82 -4.15 -15.22
C LEU A 219 23.63 -5.29 -14.61
N LEU A 220 24.06 -6.26 -15.43
CA LEU A 220 24.82 -7.43 -15.00
C LEU A 220 25.97 -7.13 -14.02
N PRO A 221 26.83 -6.10 -14.21
CA PRO A 221 27.91 -5.84 -13.27
C PRO A 221 27.47 -5.38 -11.87
N THR A 222 26.22 -4.92 -11.72
CA THR A 222 25.65 -4.42 -10.47
C THR A 222 24.94 -5.49 -9.64
N LEU A 223 24.92 -6.74 -10.14
CA LEU A 223 24.28 -7.88 -9.48
C LEU A 223 25.27 -8.61 -8.55
N PRO A 224 24.78 -9.23 -7.47
CA PRO A 224 25.61 -10.04 -6.58
C PRO A 224 26.09 -11.31 -7.29
N GLU A 225 27.19 -11.89 -6.79
CA GLU A 225 27.79 -13.09 -7.38
C GLU A 225 26.83 -14.29 -7.42
N SER A 226 25.95 -14.42 -6.43
CA SER A 226 24.89 -15.43 -6.39
C SER A 226 24.02 -15.40 -7.65
N GLU A 227 23.56 -14.21 -8.05
CA GLU A 227 22.75 -14.00 -9.25
C GLU A 227 23.54 -14.26 -10.53
N LEU A 228 24.81 -13.86 -10.58
CA LEU A 228 25.68 -14.16 -11.72
C LEU A 228 25.82 -15.67 -11.95
N ARG A 229 25.94 -16.46 -10.87
CA ARG A 229 25.99 -17.93 -10.95
C ARG A 229 24.67 -18.51 -11.48
N VAL A 230 23.53 -17.97 -11.04
CA VAL A 230 22.20 -18.39 -11.52
C VAL A 230 22.06 -18.12 -13.02
N ILE A 231 22.42 -16.91 -13.47
CA ILE A 231 22.39 -16.53 -14.89
C ILE A 231 23.32 -17.44 -15.72
N ALA A 232 24.54 -17.66 -15.25
CA ALA A 232 25.53 -18.50 -15.94
C ALA A 232 25.09 -19.98 -16.08
N ARG A 233 24.35 -20.51 -15.10
CA ARG A 233 23.91 -21.92 -15.07
C ARG A 233 22.70 -22.24 -15.92
N GLY A 234 21.95 -21.25 -16.41
CA GLY A 234 20.84 -21.49 -17.32
C GLY A 234 19.68 -20.50 -17.26
N ALA A 235 19.67 -19.56 -16.31
CA ALA A 235 18.61 -18.56 -16.21
C ALA A 235 18.79 -17.36 -17.17
N ALA A 236 19.85 -17.35 -17.99
CA ALA A 236 20.10 -16.27 -18.93
C ALA A 236 19.04 -16.19 -20.03
N THR A 237 18.53 -14.99 -20.26
CA THR A 237 17.59 -14.68 -21.35
C THR A 237 18.25 -14.66 -22.74
N SER A 238 19.59 -14.65 -22.80
CA SER A 238 20.36 -14.72 -24.05
C SER A 238 21.73 -15.35 -23.85
N MET A 239 22.31 -15.90 -24.93
CA MET A 239 23.67 -16.44 -24.91
C MET A 239 24.73 -15.38 -24.58
N ALA A 240 24.55 -14.14 -25.06
CA ALA A 240 25.44 -13.04 -24.76
C ALA A 240 25.49 -12.74 -23.25
N LEU A 241 24.32 -12.76 -22.60
CA LEU A 241 24.21 -12.55 -21.15
C LEU A 241 24.87 -13.70 -20.36
N LYS A 242 24.68 -14.94 -20.80
CA LYS A 242 25.33 -16.12 -20.20
C LYS A 242 26.85 -16.02 -20.27
N THR A 243 27.41 -15.72 -21.44
CA THR A 243 28.86 -15.57 -21.63
C THR A 243 29.42 -14.41 -20.79
N ALA A 244 28.72 -13.27 -20.76
CA ALA A 244 29.12 -12.13 -19.94
C ALA A 244 29.13 -12.47 -18.44
N ALA A 245 28.14 -13.24 -17.96
CA ALA A 245 28.08 -13.69 -16.57
C ALA A 245 29.24 -14.63 -16.22
N LEU A 246 29.53 -15.60 -17.10
CA LEU A 246 30.66 -16.54 -16.93
C LEU A 246 32.01 -15.81 -16.86
N ASN A 247 32.27 -14.89 -17.79
CA ASN A 247 33.52 -14.11 -17.80
C ASN A 247 33.68 -13.30 -16.53
N ARG A 248 32.58 -12.74 -16.00
CA ARG A 248 32.62 -11.96 -14.76
C ARG A 248 32.93 -12.84 -13.55
N LEU A 249 32.35 -14.04 -13.45
CA LEU A 249 32.64 -14.99 -12.37
C LEU A 249 34.11 -15.44 -12.38
N GLN A 250 34.71 -15.64 -13.56
CA GLN A 250 36.13 -16.00 -13.68
C GLN A 250 37.06 -14.83 -13.30
N GLY A 251 36.63 -13.59 -13.56
CA GLY A 251 37.35 -12.39 -13.12
C GLY A 251 37.29 -12.13 -11.61
N PHE A 252 36.35 -12.74 -10.88
CA PHE A 252 36.31 -12.69 -9.41
C PHE A 252 37.29 -13.66 -8.74
N THR A 253 37.77 -14.68 -9.47
CA THR A 253 38.63 -15.75 -8.94
C THR A 253 40.13 -15.50 -9.10
N GLY A 254 40.55 -14.29 -9.49
CA GLY A 254 41.95 -13.87 -9.58
C GLY A 254 42.21 -12.65 -8.72
#